data_AF-A0A3T0TU70-F1
#
_entry.id   AF-A0A3T0TU70-F1
#
_cell.length_a   1.000
_cell.length_b   1.000
_cell.length_c   1.000
_cell.angle_alpha   90.00
_cell.angle_beta   90.00
_cell.angle_gamma   90.00
#
_symmetry.space_group_name_H-M   'P 1'
#
loop_
_entity.id
_entity.type
_entity.pdbx_description
1 polymer ?
#
loop_
_entity_poly.entity_id
_entity_poly.type
_entity_poly.pdbx_seq_one_letter_code
_entity_poly.pdbx_strand_id
1 'polypeptide(L)'
;MSLAKKYNSELEILPPSEKIFKQRIHWENTYPISFALIYFSFLLLQVTKFSILIKNKNSFLKSLFSLFFINKLILINENPKVNKLNFISLFVVLNLALISIFISATFNIISDWIYWSFIVYFIYFVTVMIIYIPIAICFNKKIFIENKIKKQIYNVK
;
A
#
# COMPACT_ATOMS: atom_id res chain seq x y z
N MET A 1 26.21 -37.93 24.45
CA MET A 1 25.40 -37.62 23.24
C MET A 1 24.14 -36.92 23.73
N SER A 2 23.95 -35.63 23.41
CA SER A 2 22.85 -34.84 24.01
C SER A 2 21.49 -35.35 23.52
N LEU A 3 20.47 -35.31 24.40
CA LEU A 3 19.09 -35.70 24.06
C LEU A 3 18.57 -35.00 22.79
N ALA A 4 18.98 -33.74 22.58
CA ALA A 4 18.64 -32.95 21.39
C ALA A 4 19.15 -33.57 20.08
N LYS A 5 20.32 -34.22 20.08
CA LYS A 5 20.86 -34.90 18.89
C LYS A 5 20.05 -36.17 18.54
N LYS A 6 19.51 -36.86 19.55
CA LYS A 6 18.69 -38.07 19.37
C LYS A 6 17.28 -37.74 18.88
N TYR A 7 16.70 -36.65 19.39
CA TYR A 7 15.39 -36.15 18.95
C TYR A 7 15.40 -35.64 17.51
N ASN A 8 16.45 -34.90 17.12
CA ASN A 8 16.59 -34.41 15.75
C ASN A 8 16.86 -35.54 14.74
N SER A 9 17.59 -36.60 15.13
CA SER A 9 17.80 -37.75 14.26
C SER A 9 16.54 -38.58 14.03
N GLU A 10 15.60 -38.60 14.97
CA GLU A 10 14.31 -39.30 14.81
C GLU A 10 13.35 -38.53 13.88
N LEU A 11 13.48 -37.20 13.80
CA LEU A 11 12.72 -36.35 12.88
C LEU A 11 13.19 -36.45 11.42
N GLU A 12 14.47 -36.74 11.17
CA GLU A 12 15.02 -36.92 9.81
C GLU A 12 14.62 -38.26 9.16
N ILE A 13 14.13 -39.23 9.94
CA ILE A 13 13.83 -40.60 9.47
C ILE A 13 12.35 -40.78 9.07
N LEU A 14 11.46 -39.85 9.48
CA LEU A 14 10.04 -39.93 9.14
C LEU A 14 9.81 -39.40 7.72
N PRO A 15 9.15 -40.17 6.82
CA PRO A 15 8.76 -39.63 5.53
C PRO A 15 7.86 -38.39 5.76
N PRO A 16 8.03 -37.30 5.00
CA PRO A 16 7.21 -36.11 5.17
C PRO A 16 5.75 -36.53 5.07
N SER A 17 5.00 -36.36 6.17
CA SER A 17 3.58 -36.69 6.17
C SER A 17 2.88 -35.98 5.01
N GLU A 18 1.88 -36.62 4.38
CA GLU A 18 1.13 -36.01 3.27
C GLU A 18 0.62 -34.60 3.60
N LYS A 19 0.34 -34.31 4.88
CA LYS A 19 -0.05 -32.98 5.35
C LYS A 19 1.06 -31.94 5.16
N ILE A 20 2.30 -32.27 5.51
CA ILE A 20 3.46 -31.38 5.32
C ILE A 20 3.73 -31.17 3.82
N PHE A 21 3.59 -32.22 3.01
CA PHE A 21 3.80 -32.13 1.57
C PHE A 21 2.71 -31.28 0.88
N LYS A 22 1.43 -31.48 1.23
CA LYS A 22 0.31 -30.65 0.74
C LYS A 22 0.42 -29.20 1.19
N GLN A 23 0.85 -28.95 2.43
CA GLN A 23 1.12 -27.60 2.93
C GLN A 23 2.26 -26.93 2.16
N ARG A 24 3.35 -27.64 1.86
CA ARG A 24 4.48 -27.11 1.09
C ARG A 24 4.08 -26.75 -0.35
N ILE A 25 3.33 -27.60 -1.04
CA ILE A 25 2.83 -27.33 -2.40
C ILE A 25 1.84 -26.15 -2.41
N HIS A 26 0.96 -26.06 -1.39
CA HIS A 26 0.04 -24.94 -1.28
C HIS A 26 0.80 -23.63 -1.05
N TRP A 27 1.84 -23.66 -0.21
CA TRP A 27 2.71 -22.54 0.09
C TRP A 27 3.51 -22.03 -1.13
N GLU A 28 4.11 -22.94 -1.90
CA GLU A 28 4.86 -22.59 -3.11
C GLU A 28 4.02 -21.78 -4.10
N ASN A 29 2.69 -21.93 -4.06
CA ASN A 29 1.77 -21.18 -4.89
C ASN A 29 1.19 -19.92 -4.21
N THR A 30 0.84 -19.98 -2.92
CA THR A 30 0.24 -18.84 -2.20
C THR A 30 1.24 -17.72 -1.92
N TYR A 31 2.51 -18.04 -1.68
CA TYR A 31 3.53 -17.05 -1.38
C TYR A 31 3.85 -16.12 -2.57
N PRO A 32 4.10 -16.61 -3.80
CA PRO A 32 4.29 -15.74 -4.97
C PRO A 32 3.07 -14.89 -5.27
N ILE A 33 1.86 -15.44 -5.11
CA ILE A 33 0.60 -14.71 -5.32
C ILE A 33 0.50 -13.54 -4.32
N SER A 34 0.77 -13.82 -3.05
CA SER A 34 0.78 -12.82 -1.99
C SER A 34 1.81 -11.71 -2.26
N PHE A 35 3.02 -12.09 -2.67
CA PHE A 35 4.08 -11.15 -3.01
C PHE A 35 3.70 -10.30 -4.24
N ALA A 36 3.17 -10.92 -5.29
CA ALA A 36 2.70 -10.24 -6.49
C ALA A 36 1.59 -9.21 -6.18
N LEU A 37 0.64 -9.55 -5.29
CA LEU A 37 -0.41 -8.65 -4.83
C LEU A 37 0.15 -7.38 -4.17
N ILE A 38 1.18 -7.50 -3.34
CA ILE A 38 1.83 -6.36 -2.68
C ILE A 38 2.52 -5.47 -3.73
N TYR A 39 3.33 -6.07 -4.62
CA TYR A 39 4.05 -5.32 -5.64
C TYR A 39 3.12 -4.64 -6.64
N PHE A 40 2.06 -5.32 -7.05
CA PHE A 40 1.04 -4.75 -7.92
C PHE A 40 0.33 -3.57 -7.25
N SER A 41 0.00 -3.69 -5.97
CA SER A 41 -0.57 -2.59 -5.18
C SER A 41 0.37 -1.39 -5.11
N PHE A 42 1.67 -1.63 -4.90
CA PHE A 42 2.67 -0.57 -4.86
C PHE A 42 2.77 0.15 -6.20
N LEU A 43 2.84 -0.63 -7.28
CA LEU A 43 2.91 -0.10 -8.64
C LEU A 43 1.70 0.77 -8.96
N LEU A 44 0.49 0.31 -8.61
CA LEU A 44 -0.74 1.07 -8.78
C LEU A 44 -0.71 2.41 -8.05
N LEU A 45 -0.25 2.43 -6.79
CA LEU A 45 -0.12 3.67 -6.01
C LEU A 45 0.90 4.62 -6.66
N GLN A 46 2.05 4.11 -7.12
CA GLN A 46 3.06 4.93 -7.78
C GLN A 46 2.57 5.52 -9.09
N VAL A 47 1.92 4.71 -9.95
CA VAL A 47 1.35 5.16 -11.23
C VAL A 47 0.25 6.19 -11.02
N THR A 48 -0.59 5.99 -10.01
CA THR A 48 -1.68 6.92 -9.66
C THR A 48 -1.12 8.25 -9.16
N LYS A 49 -0.17 8.21 -8.21
CA LYS A 49 0.55 9.39 -7.72
C LYS A 49 1.21 10.14 -8.88
N PHE A 50 1.94 9.44 -9.73
CA PHE A 50 2.61 10.02 -10.89
C PHE A 50 1.60 10.72 -11.82
N SER A 51 0.50 10.04 -12.16
CA SER A 51 -0.56 10.58 -13.03
C SER A 51 -1.21 11.83 -12.44
N ILE A 52 -1.47 11.85 -11.14
CA ILE A 52 -2.01 13.02 -10.43
C ILE A 52 -1.03 14.19 -10.50
N LEU A 53 0.26 13.94 -10.22
CA LEU A 53 1.28 14.99 -10.25
C LEU A 53 1.45 15.59 -11.65
N ILE A 54 1.43 14.77 -12.71
CA ILE A 54 1.43 15.25 -14.10
C ILE A 54 0.19 16.09 -14.40
N LYS A 55 -1.02 15.63 -14.02
CA LYS A 55 -2.26 16.42 -14.18
C LYS A 55 -2.22 17.75 -13.44
N ASN A 56 -1.48 17.82 -12.33
CA ASN A 56 -1.23 19.06 -11.58
C ASN A 56 -0.11 19.93 -12.18
N LYS A 57 0.28 19.71 -13.43
CA LYS A 57 1.31 20.47 -14.16
C LYS A 57 2.71 20.39 -13.54
N ASN A 58 3.01 19.34 -12.77
CA ASN A 58 4.39 19.08 -12.37
C ASN A 58 5.18 18.52 -13.56
N SER A 59 6.47 18.87 -13.65
CA SER A 59 7.38 18.28 -14.65
C SER A 59 7.54 16.77 -14.46
N PHE A 60 7.74 16.04 -15.55
CA PHE A 60 7.95 14.59 -15.53
C PHE A 60 8.93 14.10 -14.47
N LEU A 61 10.12 14.73 -14.40
CA LEU A 61 11.18 14.35 -13.47
C LEU A 61 10.73 14.50 -12.00
N LYS A 62 10.06 15.61 -11.67
CA LYS A 62 9.50 15.86 -10.33
C LYS A 62 8.39 14.87 -9.99
N SER A 63 7.55 14.51 -10.96
CA SER A 63 6.46 13.55 -10.75
C SER A 63 6.98 12.13 -10.49
N LEU A 64 8.02 11.72 -11.22
CA LEU A 64 8.65 10.41 -11.06
C LEU A 64 9.38 10.31 -9.72
N PHE A 65 10.21 11.30 -9.41
CA PHE A 65 11.04 11.35 -8.20
C PHE A 65 10.42 12.23 -7.10
N SER A 66 9.11 12.09 -6.88
CA SER A 66 8.34 12.99 -6.01
C SER A 66 8.88 13.15 -4.60
N LEU A 67 9.51 12.11 -4.04
CA LEU A 67 10.13 12.13 -2.71
C LEU A 67 11.24 13.19 -2.59
N PHE A 68 12.09 13.32 -3.61
CA PHE A 68 13.20 14.27 -3.62
C PHE A 68 12.76 15.71 -3.87
N PHE A 69 11.56 15.91 -4.44
CA PHE A 69 11.05 17.21 -4.82
C PHE A 69 9.83 17.63 -4.01
N ILE A 70 9.55 17.00 -2.86
CA ILE A 70 8.29 17.16 -2.10
C ILE A 70 7.92 18.63 -1.85
N ASN A 71 8.90 19.49 -1.51
CA ASN A 71 8.70 20.91 -1.24
C ASN A 71 8.47 21.77 -2.50
N LYS A 72 8.68 21.21 -3.69
CA LYS A 72 8.54 21.86 -5.00
C LYS A 72 7.39 21.28 -5.83
N LEU A 73 6.57 20.40 -5.24
CA LEU A 73 5.45 19.75 -5.92
C LEU A 73 4.14 20.51 -5.76
N ILE A 74 3.43 20.64 -6.87
CA ILE A 74 2.04 21.11 -6.89
C ILE A 74 1.15 19.89 -6.60
N LEU A 75 0.78 19.72 -5.33
CA LEU A 75 -0.04 18.59 -4.87
C LEU A 75 -1.53 18.76 -5.20
N ILE A 76 -1.97 20.00 -5.41
CA ILE A 76 -3.38 20.32 -5.60
C ILE A 76 -3.56 21.01 -6.94
N ASN A 77 -4.56 20.56 -7.71
CA ASN A 77 -4.90 21.23 -8.96
C ASN A 77 -5.66 22.53 -8.71
N GLU A 78 -5.40 23.55 -9.52
CA GLU A 78 -6.18 24.78 -9.56
C GLU A 78 -7.58 24.53 -10.11
N ASN A 79 -7.73 23.60 -11.07
CA ASN A 79 -9.02 23.25 -11.61
C ASN A 79 -9.79 22.33 -10.64
N PRO A 80 -10.95 22.76 -10.10
CA PRO A 80 -11.68 22.01 -9.08
C PRO A 80 -12.24 20.68 -9.59
N LYS A 81 -12.60 20.59 -10.88
CA LYS A 81 -13.07 19.32 -11.49
C LYS A 81 -11.94 18.30 -11.55
N VAL A 82 -10.76 18.70 -12.01
CA VAL A 82 -9.57 17.84 -12.06
C VAL A 82 -9.13 17.47 -10.65
N ASN A 83 -9.18 18.41 -9.71
CA ASN A 83 -8.81 18.17 -8.32
C ASN A 83 -9.70 17.13 -7.64
N LYS A 84 -11.03 17.22 -7.86
CA LYS A 84 -12.01 16.24 -7.36
C LYS A 84 -11.75 14.85 -7.96
N LEU A 85 -11.49 14.79 -9.26
CA LEU A 85 -11.18 13.52 -9.92
C LEU A 85 -9.88 12.92 -9.39
N ASN A 86 -8.83 13.72 -9.22
CA ASN A 86 -7.56 13.29 -8.62
C ASN A 86 -7.76 12.72 -7.21
N PHE A 87 -8.58 13.39 -6.37
CA PHE A 87 -8.92 12.89 -5.04
C PHE A 87 -9.66 11.54 -5.09
N ILE A 88 -10.66 11.40 -5.97
CA ILE A 88 -11.42 10.14 -6.13
C ILE A 88 -10.49 9.02 -6.60
N SER A 89 -9.68 9.25 -7.64
CA SER A 89 -8.72 8.26 -8.13
C SER A 89 -7.75 7.83 -7.05
N LEU A 90 -7.21 8.78 -6.31
CA LEU A 90 -6.30 8.54 -5.19
C LEU A 90 -6.98 7.67 -4.11
N PHE A 91 -8.23 8.00 -3.76
CA PHE A 91 -9.01 7.29 -2.75
C PHE A 91 -9.36 5.86 -3.19
N VAL A 92 -9.83 5.66 -4.42
CA VAL A 92 -10.17 4.32 -4.94
C VAL A 92 -8.95 3.41 -4.95
N VAL A 93 -7.82 3.88 -5.49
CA VAL A 93 -6.59 3.08 -5.59
C VAL A 93 -6.02 2.75 -4.21
N LEU A 94 -6.15 3.67 -3.25
CA LEU A 94 -5.78 3.39 -1.86
C LEU A 94 -6.60 2.25 -1.26
N ASN A 95 -7.92 2.30 -1.41
CA ASN A 95 -8.80 1.26 -0.87
C ASN A 95 -8.51 -0.09 -1.51
N LEU A 96 -8.27 -0.14 -2.82
CA LEU A 96 -7.83 -1.35 -3.51
C LEU A 96 -6.50 -1.87 -2.95
N ALA A 97 -5.51 -0.99 -2.77
CA ALA A 97 -4.24 -1.39 -2.18
C ALA A 97 -4.39 -1.93 -0.75
N LEU A 98 -5.24 -1.32 0.09
CA LEU A 98 -5.53 -1.80 1.45
C LEU A 98 -6.23 -3.16 1.44
N ILE A 99 -7.18 -3.38 0.53
CA ILE A 99 -7.84 -4.68 0.37
C ILE A 99 -6.84 -5.74 -0.07
N SER A 100 -5.97 -5.43 -1.03
CA SER A 100 -4.91 -6.33 -1.48
C SER A 100 -3.95 -6.68 -0.35
N ILE A 101 -3.56 -5.73 0.51
CA ILE A 101 -2.79 -6.01 1.73
C ILE A 101 -3.54 -6.99 2.63
N PHE A 102 -4.83 -6.76 2.86
CA PHE A 102 -5.63 -7.59 3.77
C PHE A 102 -5.79 -9.03 3.27
N ILE A 103 -6.08 -9.20 1.98
CA ILE A 103 -6.14 -10.52 1.31
C ILE A 103 -4.80 -11.22 1.47
N SER A 104 -3.72 -10.51 1.20
CA SER A 104 -2.38 -11.07 1.21
C SER A 104 -1.92 -11.44 2.64
N ALA A 105 -2.27 -10.63 3.65
CA ALA A 105 -2.05 -10.93 5.07
C ALA A 105 -2.81 -12.18 5.50
N THR A 106 -4.06 -12.34 5.04
CA THR A 106 -4.89 -13.53 5.30
C THR A 106 -4.23 -14.79 4.75
N PHE A 107 -3.71 -14.76 3.51
CA PHE A 107 -2.97 -15.89 2.94
C PHE A 107 -1.71 -16.26 3.73
N ASN A 108 -0.96 -15.29 4.27
CA ASN A 108 0.23 -15.58 5.05
C ASN A 108 -0.09 -16.12 6.45
N ILE A 109 -1.15 -15.65 7.09
CA ILE A 109 -1.60 -16.19 8.38
C ILE A 109 -2.04 -17.65 8.22
N ILE A 110 -2.82 -17.96 7.19
CA ILE A 110 -3.30 -19.32 6.92
C ILE A 110 -2.15 -20.29 6.66
N SER A 111 -1.02 -19.81 6.15
CA SER A 111 0.11 -20.68 5.83
C SER A 111 1.05 -20.97 7.00
N ASP A 112 0.81 -20.42 8.20
CA ASP A 112 1.54 -20.71 9.46
C ASP A 112 3.07 -20.54 9.45
N TRP A 113 3.63 -20.14 8.31
CA TRP A 113 5.05 -19.98 8.07
C TRP A 113 5.24 -18.59 7.50
N ILE A 114 5.80 -17.70 8.32
CA ILE A 114 6.82 -16.69 7.95
C ILE A 114 6.57 -15.32 8.61
N TYR A 115 7.42 -15.03 9.60
CA TYR A 115 7.63 -13.71 10.20
C TYR A 115 8.10 -12.65 9.19
N TRP A 116 8.81 -13.04 8.12
CA TRP A 116 9.33 -12.11 7.10
C TRP A 116 8.25 -11.46 6.21
N SER A 117 7.20 -12.19 5.83
CA SER A 117 6.05 -11.65 5.10
C SER A 117 5.35 -10.58 5.94
N PHE A 118 5.23 -10.81 7.25
CA PHE A 118 4.70 -9.83 8.20
C PHE A 118 5.53 -8.54 8.26
N ILE A 119 6.86 -8.65 8.22
CA ILE A 119 7.75 -7.47 8.15
C ILE A 119 7.51 -6.69 6.84
N VAL A 120 7.41 -7.38 5.70
CA VAL A 120 7.10 -6.74 4.41
C VAL A 120 5.73 -6.05 4.44
N TYR A 121 4.72 -6.67 5.06
CA TYR A 121 3.42 -6.01 5.28
C TYR A 121 3.52 -4.77 6.14
N PHE A 122 4.24 -4.86 7.25
CA PHE A 122 4.36 -3.76 8.19
C PHE A 122 5.04 -2.55 7.54
N ILE A 123 6.14 -2.77 6.83
CA ILE A 123 6.84 -1.72 6.08
C ILE A 123 5.89 -1.11 5.02
N TYR A 124 5.13 -1.95 4.33
CA TYR A 124 4.20 -1.49 3.31
C TYR A 124 3.03 -0.67 3.88
N PHE A 125 2.44 -1.13 4.98
CA PHE A 125 1.40 -0.42 5.72
C PHE A 125 1.89 0.94 6.23
N VAL A 126 3.09 0.98 6.83
CA VAL A 126 3.74 2.23 7.27
C VAL A 126 3.98 3.17 6.08
N THR A 127 4.44 2.65 4.94
CA THR A 127 4.66 3.42 3.72
C THR A 127 3.36 4.06 3.20
N VAL A 128 2.26 3.29 3.20
CA VAL A 128 0.93 3.80 2.86
C VAL A 128 0.56 4.91 3.84
N MET A 129 0.66 4.69 5.15
CA MET A 129 0.27 5.70 6.15
C MET A 129 1.08 7.01 6.03
N ILE A 130 2.40 6.92 5.88
CA ILE A 130 3.30 8.09 5.77
C ILE A 130 3.01 8.91 4.50
N ILE A 131 2.77 8.25 3.36
CA ILE A 131 2.56 8.96 2.10
C ILE A 131 1.14 9.52 2.00
N TYR A 132 0.15 8.75 2.44
CA TYR A 132 -1.25 9.05 2.12
C TYR A 132 -1.98 9.91 3.14
N ILE A 133 -1.70 9.76 4.44
CA ILE A 133 -2.34 10.58 5.48
C ILE A 133 -2.06 12.08 5.22
N PRO A 134 -0.82 12.52 4.93
CA PRO A 134 -0.55 13.94 4.67
C PRO A 134 -1.26 14.46 3.43
N ILE A 135 -1.36 13.65 2.37
CA ILE A 135 -2.06 14.02 1.14
C ILE A 135 -3.56 14.19 1.43
N ALA A 136 -4.18 13.23 2.13
CA ALA A 136 -5.59 13.30 2.52
C ALA A 136 -5.90 14.52 3.40
N ILE A 137 -5.03 14.82 4.38
CA ILE A 137 -5.14 16.02 5.23
C ILE A 137 -5.05 17.30 4.38
N CYS A 138 -4.08 17.38 3.46
CA CYS A 138 -3.92 18.54 2.57
C CYS A 138 -5.17 18.81 1.71
N PHE A 139 -5.80 17.76 1.17
CA PHE A 139 -7.05 17.91 0.42
C PHE A 139 -8.20 18.40 1.29
N ASN A 140 -8.34 17.85 2.50
CA ASN A 140 -9.43 18.21 3.41
C ASN A 140 -9.29 19.66 3.93
N LYS A 141 -8.06 20.09 4.23
CA LYS A 141 -7.76 21.47 4.67
C LYS A 141 -8.11 22.50 3.60
N LYS A 142 -7.83 22.23 2.32
CA LYS A 142 -8.20 23.15 1.24
C LYS A 142 -9.71 23.23 1.05
N ILE A 143 -10.41 22.10 1.08
CA ILE A 143 -11.88 22.06 0.98
C ILE A 143 -12.52 22.87 2.12
N PHE A 144 -11.99 22.74 3.34
CA PHE A 144 -12.44 23.53 4.48
C PHE A 144 -12.23 25.04 4.27
N ILE A 145 -11.07 25.45 3.76
CA ILE A 145 -10.76 26.86 3.45
C ILE A 145 -11.68 27.40 2.35
N GLU A 146 -11.85 26.67 1.24
CA GLU A 146 -12.75 27.07 0.14
C GLU A 146 -14.19 27.21 0.61
N ASN A 147 -14.68 26.28 1.43
CA ASN A 147 -16.02 26.34 2.01
C ASN A 147 -16.19 27.51 2.98
N LYS A 148 -15.16 27.82 3.77
CA LYS A 148 -15.17 28.98 4.67
C LYS A 148 -15.23 30.30 3.90
N ILE A 149 -14.45 30.42 2.82
CA ILE A 149 -14.45 31.61 1.93
C ILE A 149 -15.81 31.76 1.24
N LYS A 150 -16.36 30.69 0.66
CA LYS A 150 -17.70 30.74 0.06
C LYS A 150 -18.76 31.16 1.08
N LYS A 151 -18.74 30.56 2.27
CA LYS A 151 -19.73 30.90 3.31
C LYS A 151 -19.62 32.36 3.75
N GLN A 152 -18.42 32.94 3.79
CA GLN A 152 -18.25 34.38 4.02
C GLN A 152 -18.83 35.21 2.87
N ILE A 153 -18.53 34.88 1.61
CA ILE A 153 -19.02 35.64 0.45
C ILE A 153 -20.56 35.58 0.30
N TYR A 154 -21.17 34.42 0.58
CA TYR A 154 -22.62 34.22 0.42
C TYR A 154 -23.46 34.61 1.66
N ASN A 155 -22.84 34.78 2.84
CA ASN A 155 -23.52 35.35 4.03
C ASN A 155 -23.38 36.88 4.14
N VAL A 156 -22.73 37.57 3.20
CA VAL A 156 -22.87 39.02 3.05
C VAL A 156 -24.11 39.29 2.18
N LYS A 157 -25.30 39.15 2.77
CA LYS A 157 -26.55 39.73 2.29
C LYS A 157 -27.42 40.09 3.49
#